data_AF-A0A947XLF6-F1
#
_entry.id   AF-A0A947XLF6-F1
#
_cell.length_a   1.000
_cell.length_b   1.000
_cell.length_c   1.000
_cell.angle_alpha   90.00
_cell.angle_beta   90.00
_cell.angle_gamma   90.00
#
_symmetry.space_group_name_H-M   'P 1'
#
loop_
_entity.id
_entity.type
_entity.pdbx_description
1 polymer ?
#
loop_
_entity_poly.entity_id
_entity_poly.type
_entity_poly.pdbx_seq_one_letter_code
_entity_poly.pdbx_strand_id
1 'polypeptide(L)'
;MYVRLFAAIWLLFCAVLAVIAWGFQAPFAYDPVGPRAYPLLLLALMSAGSLWLLFKPGLLEQTFNRKAALRATLCVLTLLAYAVLFETLGFVISTALAAFALGLLFTGRLIPCAISAVLMGVLLYVLFDYLLDVPLPLGLFEAFVES
;
A
#
# COMPACT_ATOMS: atom_id res chain seq x y z
N MET A 1 -4.60 8.04 -26.28
CA MET A 1 -4.86 9.40 -25.75
C MET A 1 -5.12 9.38 -24.24
N TYR A 2 -5.98 8.51 -23.71
CA TYR A 2 -6.30 8.43 -22.27
C TYR A 2 -5.09 8.26 -21.34
N VAL A 3 -4.09 7.44 -21.70
CA VAL A 3 -2.85 7.26 -20.92
C VAL A 3 -2.13 8.57 -20.62
N ARG A 4 -1.98 9.43 -21.64
CA ARG A 4 -1.27 10.69 -21.51
C ARG A 4 -2.04 11.67 -20.63
N LEU A 5 -3.37 11.69 -20.76
CA LEU A 5 -4.24 12.50 -19.91
C LEU A 5 -4.18 12.05 -18.44
N PHE A 6 -4.32 10.74 -18.20
CA PHE A 6 -4.18 10.15 -16.87
C PHE A 6 -2.82 10.49 -16.26
N ALA A 7 -1.73 10.29 -17.01
CA ALA A 7 -0.39 10.59 -16.54
C ALA A 7 -0.19 12.09 -16.23
N ALA A 8 -0.69 12.98 -17.09
CA ALA A 8 -0.60 14.42 -16.86
C ALA A 8 -1.37 14.86 -15.59
N ILE A 9 -2.59 14.35 -15.41
CA ILE A 9 -3.40 14.62 -14.21
C ILE A 9 -2.73 14.05 -12.97
N TRP A 10 -2.22 12.82 -13.04
CA TRP A 10 -1.53 12.17 -11.93
C TRP A 10 -0.24 12.88 -11.54
N LEU A 11 0.53 13.36 -12.52
CA LEU A 11 1.73 14.15 -12.30
C LEU A 11 1.39 15.47 -11.59
N LEU A 12 0.33 16.15 -12.03
CA LEU A 12 -0.15 17.37 -11.39
C LEU A 12 -0.59 17.10 -9.94
N PHE A 13 -1.30 15.99 -9.70
CA PHE A 13 -1.69 15.57 -8.35
C PHE A 13 -0.47 15.31 -7.46
N CYS A 14 0.54 14.59 -7.97
CA CYS A 14 1.78 14.36 -7.24
C CYS A 14 2.52 15.67 -6.92
N ALA A 15 2.56 16.63 -7.85
CA ALA A 15 3.19 17.92 -7.64
C ALA A 15 2.48 18.75 -6.55
N VAL A 16 1.14 18.81 -6.59
CA VAL A 16 0.34 19.49 -5.55
C VAL A 16 0.56 18.85 -4.18
N LEU A 17 0.48 17.51 -4.10
CA LEU A 17 0.72 16.80 -2.84
C LEU A 17 2.16 16.97 -2.35
N ALA A 18 3.14 17.08 -3.23
CA ALA A 18 4.54 17.30 -2.84
C ALA A 18 4.72 18.67 -2.20
N VAL A 19 4.07 19.70 -2.72
CA VAL A 19 4.06 21.05 -2.10
C VAL A 19 3.43 21.00 -0.70
N ILE A 20 2.33 20.27 -0.53
CA ILE A 20 1.68 20.11 0.78
C ILE A 20 2.60 19.34 1.75
N ALA A 21 3.14 18.20 1.31
CA ALA A 21 4.01 17.35 2.12
C ALA A 21 5.33 18.05 2.50
N TRP A 22 5.78 19.02 1.69
CA TRP A 22 6.96 19.84 2.01
C TRP A 22 6.76 20.66 3.28
N GLY A 23 5.52 21.07 3.57
CA GLY A 23 5.15 21.80 4.78
C GLY A 23 5.05 20.93 6.03
N PHE A 24 5.16 19.61 5.93
CA PHE A 24 5.09 18.73 7.10
C PHE A 24 6.34 18.90 7.97
N GLN A 25 6.13 19.48 9.15
CA GLN A 25 7.13 19.60 10.21
C GLN A 25 6.62 18.92 11.47
N ALA A 26 7.48 18.11 12.09
CA ALA A 26 7.19 17.55 13.40
C ALA A 26 7.49 18.61 14.47
N PRO A 27 6.56 18.89 15.42
CA PRO A 27 6.81 19.80 16.54
C PRO A 27 7.99 19.36 17.43
N PHE A 28 8.27 18.05 17.45
CA PHE A 28 9.43 17.44 18.09
C PHE A 28 10.05 16.42 17.13
N ALA A 29 11.29 16.66 16.69
CA ALA A 29 11.99 15.75 15.78
C ALA A 29 12.78 14.71 16.59
N TYR A 30 12.16 13.56 16.84
CA TYR A 30 12.86 12.40 17.43
C TYR A 30 13.58 11.56 16.35
N ASP A 31 13.14 11.65 15.09
CA ASP A 31 13.72 10.92 13.96
C ASP A 31 14.49 11.83 12.97
N PRO A 32 15.70 11.44 12.55
CA PRO A 32 16.59 12.28 11.73
C PRO A 32 16.04 12.61 10.33
N VAL A 33 15.11 11.79 9.82
CA VAL A 33 14.53 11.94 8.48
C VAL A 33 13.28 12.83 8.45
N GLY A 34 12.61 12.99 9.59
CA GLY A 34 11.37 13.77 9.73
C GLY A 34 10.15 13.17 8.98
N PRO A 35 8.95 13.71 9.24
CA PRO A 35 7.68 13.16 8.75
C PRO A 35 7.48 13.32 7.24
N ARG A 36 8.26 14.20 6.60
CA ARG A 36 8.15 14.53 5.17
C ARG A 36 8.88 13.56 4.24
N ALA A 37 9.88 12.83 4.74
CA ALA A 37 10.75 12.02 3.88
C ALA A 37 9.97 10.91 3.17
N TYR A 38 9.13 10.18 3.91
CA TYR A 38 8.35 9.07 3.36
C TYR A 38 7.30 9.52 2.33
N PRO A 39 6.44 10.53 2.59
CA PRO A 39 5.52 11.06 1.59
C PRO A 39 6.23 11.58 0.33
N LEU A 40 7.32 12.35 0.48
CA LEU A 40 8.03 12.92 -0.66
C LEU A 40 8.71 11.85 -1.52
N LEU A 41 9.25 10.80 -0.91
CA LEU A 41 9.82 9.67 -1.63
C LEU A 41 8.77 8.96 -2.49
N LEU A 42 7.61 8.65 -1.92
CA LEU A 42 6.50 8.03 -2.66
C LEU A 42 6.05 8.91 -3.83
N LEU A 43 5.84 10.20 -3.59
CA LEU A 43 5.43 11.16 -4.62
C LEU A 43 6.47 11.29 -5.73
N ALA A 44 7.77 11.22 -5.40
CA ALA A 44 8.84 11.24 -6.38
C ALA A 44 8.82 9.99 -7.28
N LEU A 45 8.68 8.79 -6.69
CA LEU A 45 8.57 7.54 -7.44
C LEU A 45 7.33 7.50 -8.34
N MET A 46 6.19 7.95 -7.82
CA MET A 46 4.94 8.04 -8.57
C MET A 46 5.04 9.05 -9.72
N SER A 47 5.69 10.20 -9.48
CA SER A 47 5.96 11.20 -10.52
C SER A 47 6.86 10.65 -11.61
N ALA A 48 7.93 9.93 -11.25
CA ALA A 48 8.83 9.29 -12.20
C ALA A 48 8.10 8.26 -13.08
N GLY A 49 7.25 7.42 -12.47
CA GLY A 49 6.40 6.49 -13.21
C GLY A 49 5.42 7.19 -14.16
N SER A 50 4.85 8.32 -13.73
CA SER A 50 3.95 9.13 -14.56
C SER A 50 4.66 9.78 -15.75
N LEU A 51 5.86 10.33 -15.53
CA LEU A 51 6.71 10.88 -16.59
C LEU A 51 7.05 9.80 -17.62
N TRP A 52 7.41 8.60 -17.15
CA TRP A 52 7.68 7.47 -18.04
C TRP A 52 6.47 7.16 -18.94
N LEU A 53 5.26 7.18 -18.37
CA LEU A 53 4.02 6.92 -19.10
C LEU A 53 3.70 8.01 -20.15
N LEU A 54 4.10 9.26 -19.91
CA LEU A 54 3.98 10.37 -20.87
C LEU A 54 4.89 10.19 -22.08
N PHE A 55 6.14 9.77 -21.84
CA PHE A 55 7.12 9.56 -22.92
C PHE A 55 6.86 8.28 -23.70
N LYS A 56 6.50 7.18 -23.02
CA LYS A 56 6.27 5.87 -23.62
C LYS A 56 4.85 5.35 -23.30
N PRO A 57 3.80 5.92 -23.90
CA PRO A 57 2.45 5.39 -23.71
C PRO A 57 2.38 3.96 -24.26
N GLY A 58 1.79 3.05 -23.48
CA GLY A 58 1.64 1.66 -23.90
C GLY A 58 0.89 1.53 -25.24
N LEU A 59 1.36 0.64 -26.10
CA LEU A 59 0.81 0.34 -27.43
C LEU A 59 -0.44 -0.57 -27.39
N LEU A 60 -0.84 -1.06 -26.20
CA LEU A 60 -2.00 -1.93 -26.05
C LEU A 60 -3.30 -1.18 -26.34
N GLU A 61 -4.21 -1.84 -27.07
CA GLU A 61 -5.56 -1.34 -27.28
C GLU A 61 -6.25 -1.11 -25.94
N GLN A 62 -6.65 0.14 -25.71
CA GLN A 62 -7.29 0.57 -24.47
C GLN A 62 -8.77 0.22 -24.49
N THR A 63 -9.07 -1.07 -24.39
CA THR A 63 -10.45 -1.55 -24.27
C THR A 63 -10.88 -1.54 -22.81
N PHE A 64 -12.05 -0.98 -22.54
CA PHE A 64 -12.60 -0.95 -21.19
C PHE A 64 -13.06 -2.35 -20.77
N ASN A 65 -12.22 -3.06 -20.02
CA ASN A 65 -12.55 -4.38 -19.52
C ASN A 65 -13.21 -4.27 -18.13
N ARG A 66 -14.53 -4.45 -18.08
CA ARG A 66 -15.31 -4.41 -16.82
C ARG A 66 -14.77 -5.37 -15.75
N LYS A 67 -14.27 -6.55 -16.14
CA LYS A 67 -13.70 -7.52 -15.18
C LYS A 67 -12.39 -7.01 -14.59
N ALA A 68 -11.54 -6.38 -15.41
CA ALA A 68 -10.30 -5.76 -14.93
C ALA A 68 -10.59 -4.56 -14.02
N ALA A 69 -11.57 -3.72 -14.39
CA ALA A 69 -12.01 -2.61 -13.55
C ALA A 69 -12.54 -3.09 -12.19
N LEU A 70 -13.41 -4.10 -12.18
CA LEU A 70 -13.92 -4.69 -10.93
C LEU A 70 -12.79 -5.24 -10.05
N ARG A 71 -11.82 -5.95 -10.64
CA ARG A 71 -10.65 -6.46 -9.90
C ARG A 71 -9.82 -5.31 -9.32
N ALA A 72 -9.57 -4.25 -10.08
CA ALA A 72 -8.84 -3.09 -9.59
C ALA A 72 -9.59 -2.41 -8.43
N THR A 73 -10.92 -2.23 -8.55
CA THR A 73 -11.75 -1.68 -7.47
C THR A 73 -11.71 -2.54 -6.22
N LEU A 74 -11.84 -3.86 -6.36
CA LEU A 74 -11.73 -4.79 -5.23
C LEU A 74 -10.35 -4.75 -4.58
N CYS A 75 -9.27 -4.61 -5.37
CA CYS A 75 -7.91 -4.46 -4.85
C CYS A 75 -7.79 -3.22 -3.96
N VAL A 76 -8.29 -2.08 -4.45
CA VAL A 76 -8.30 -0.82 -3.69
C VAL A 76 -9.12 -0.97 -2.41
N LEU A 77 -10.31 -1.59 -2.49
CA LEU A 77 -11.14 -1.84 -1.31
C LEU A 77 -10.45 -2.76 -0.29
N THR A 78 -9.74 -3.80 -0.74
CA THR A 78 -8.96 -4.67 0.15
C THR A 78 -7.85 -3.90 0.86
N LEU A 79 -7.13 -3.01 0.14
CA LEU A 79 -6.09 -2.18 0.75
C LEU A 79 -6.66 -1.15 1.73
N LEU A 80 -7.83 -0.58 1.44
CA LEU A 80 -8.53 0.32 2.37
C LEU A 80 -9.02 -0.43 3.62
N ALA A 81 -9.61 -1.62 3.43
CA ALA A 81 -10.01 -2.47 4.56
C ALA A 81 -8.81 -2.84 5.43
N TYR A 82 -7.68 -3.19 4.81
CA TYR A 82 -6.42 -3.43 5.51
C TYR A 82 -6.00 -2.22 6.36
N ALA A 83 -5.99 -1.01 5.80
CA ALA A 83 -5.60 0.20 6.52
C ALA A 83 -6.49 0.48 7.75
N VAL A 84 -7.81 0.24 7.65
CA VAL A 84 -8.76 0.43 8.75
C VAL A 84 -8.64 -0.68 9.81
N LEU A 85 -8.42 -1.92 9.38
CA LEU A 85 -8.30 -3.08 10.27
C LEU A 85 -6.92 -3.16 10.95
N PHE A 86 -5.93 -2.49 10.39
CA PHE A 86 -4.53 -2.57 10.80
C PHE A 86 -4.33 -2.34 12.30
N GLU A 87 -4.96 -1.29 12.84
CA GLU A 87 -4.88 -0.93 14.26
C GLU A 87 -5.72 -1.85 15.15
N THR A 88 -6.92 -2.25 14.67
CA THR A 88 -7.89 -3.01 15.48
C THR A 88 -7.57 -4.50 15.58
N LEU A 89 -7.25 -5.15 14.45
CA LEU A 89 -6.91 -6.57 14.41
C LEU A 89 -5.42 -6.84 14.63
N GLY A 90 -4.57 -5.82 14.51
CA GLY A 90 -3.13 -5.93 14.59
C GLY A 90 -2.49 -6.35 13.26
N PHE A 91 -1.16 -6.27 13.21
CA PHE A 91 -0.37 -6.43 11.99
C PHE A 91 -0.52 -7.81 11.35
N VAL A 92 -0.34 -8.89 12.11
CA VAL A 92 -0.28 -10.26 11.58
C VAL A 92 -1.60 -10.65 10.92
N ILE A 93 -2.72 -10.46 11.64
CA ILE A 93 -4.05 -10.85 11.18
C ILE A 93 -4.47 -9.97 9.99
N SER A 94 -4.30 -8.65 10.09
CA SER A 94 -4.64 -7.73 9.01
C SER A 94 -3.85 -8.03 7.74
N THR A 95 -2.54 -8.26 7.87
CA THR A 95 -1.66 -8.56 6.72
C THR A 95 -2.00 -9.90 6.10
N ALA A 96 -2.28 -10.93 6.91
CA ALA A 96 -2.71 -12.22 6.40
C ALA A 96 -4.05 -12.12 5.65
N LEU A 97 -5.05 -11.42 6.20
CA LEU A 97 -6.34 -11.21 5.53
C LEU A 97 -6.17 -10.46 4.20
N ALA A 98 -5.37 -9.40 4.19
CA ALA A 98 -5.07 -8.64 2.98
C ALA A 98 -4.36 -9.50 1.93
N ALA A 99 -3.31 -10.22 2.32
CA ALA A 99 -2.56 -11.12 1.44
C ALA A 99 -3.45 -12.24 0.87
N PHE A 100 -4.33 -12.81 1.69
CA PHE A 100 -5.27 -13.83 1.26
C PHE A 100 -6.28 -13.28 0.24
N ALA A 101 -6.91 -12.14 0.56
CA ALA A 101 -7.89 -11.50 -0.31
C ALA A 101 -7.27 -11.11 -1.66
N LEU A 102 -6.06 -10.54 -1.65
CA LEU A 102 -5.31 -10.23 -2.88
C LEU A 102 -4.95 -11.50 -3.65
N GLY A 103 -4.50 -12.56 -2.96
CA GLY A 103 -4.22 -13.86 -3.58
C GLY A 103 -5.42 -14.42 -4.34
N LEU A 104 -6.61 -14.38 -3.75
CA LEU A 104 -7.85 -14.80 -4.42
C LEU A 104 -8.26 -13.87 -5.56
N LEU A 105 -8.08 -12.56 -5.38
CA LEU A 105 -8.42 -11.55 -6.38
C LEU A 105 -7.64 -11.76 -7.68
N PHE A 106 -6.39 -12.21 -7.57
CA PHE A 106 -5.53 -12.55 -8.69
C PHE A 106 -5.66 -14.01 -9.14
N THR A 107 -6.80 -14.66 -8.84
CA THR A 107 -7.13 -16.04 -9.28
C THR A 107 -6.21 -17.12 -8.67
N GLY A 108 -5.68 -16.87 -7.48
CA GLY A 108 -4.96 -17.87 -6.70
C GLY A 108 -5.88 -18.97 -6.16
N ARG A 109 -5.30 -20.13 -5.86
CA ARG A 109 -6.04 -21.28 -5.31
C ARG A 109 -6.19 -21.13 -3.80
N LEU A 110 -7.38 -21.46 -3.27
CA LEU A 110 -7.77 -21.21 -1.87
C LEU A 110 -6.73 -21.68 -0.85
N ILE A 111 -6.32 -22.96 -0.92
CA ILE A 111 -5.40 -23.55 0.05
C ILE A 111 -4.01 -22.90 -0.02
N PRO A 112 -3.34 -22.83 -1.20
CA PRO A 112 -2.07 -22.12 -1.31
C PRO A 112 -2.14 -20.66 -0.86
N CYS A 113 -3.21 -19.93 -1.21
CA CYS A 113 -3.37 -18.54 -0.80
C CYS A 113 -3.49 -18.40 0.73
N ALA A 114 -4.24 -19.28 1.39
CA ALA A 114 -4.38 -19.24 2.84
C ALA A 114 -3.04 -19.51 3.53
N ILE A 115 -2.33 -20.54 3.08
CA ILE A 115 -1.00 -20.88 3.62
C ILE A 115 -0.01 -19.73 3.38
N SER A 116 0.08 -19.22 2.14
CA SER A 116 1.00 -18.13 1.82
C SER A 116 0.68 -16.85 2.58
N ALA A 117 -0.60 -16.56 2.81
CA ALA A 117 -1.03 -15.37 3.52
C ALA A 117 -0.64 -15.40 5.00
N VAL A 118 -0.88 -16.52 5.68
CA VAL A 118 -0.45 -16.72 7.08
C VAL A 118 1.07 -16.66 7.17
N LEU A 119 1.76 -17.38 6.29
CA LEU A 119 3.23 -17.44 6.28
C LEU A 119 3.84 -16.05 6.02
N MET A 120 3.27 -15.27 5.09
CA MET A 120 3.70 -13.91 4.80
C MET A 120 3.45 -12.96 5.98
N GLY A 121 2.29 -13.05 6.64
CA GLY A 121 1.98 -12.24 7.81
C GLY A 121 2.95 -12.48 8.97
N VAL A 122 3.24 -13.76 9.28
CA VAL A 122 4.19 -14.13 10.34
C VAL A 122 5.62 -13.75 9.97
N LEU A 123 6.06 -14.01 8.74
CA LEU A 123 7.41 -13.71 8.29
C LEU A 123 7.69 -12.20 8.29
N LEU A 124 6.74 -11.40 7.80
CA LEU A 124 6.86 -9.94 7.83
C LEU A 124 6.83 -9.41 9.26
N TYR A 125 6.03 -10.01 10.16
CA TYR A 125 6.05 -9.63 11.56
C TYR A 125 7.44 -9.86 12.16
N VAL A 126 8.02 -11.05 11.96
CA VAL A 126 9.38 -11.33 12.45
C VAL A 126 10.40 -10.36 11.87
N LEU A 127 10.28 -10.03 10.58
CA LEU A 127 11.17 -9.08 9.92
C LEU A 127 11.06 -7.66 10.50
N PHE A 128 9.85 -7.16 10.72
CA PHE A 128 9.66 -5.80 11.22
C PHE A 128 9.91 -5.68 12.72
N ASP A 129 9.44 -6.65 13.50
CA ASP A 129 9.54 -6.65 14.95
C ASP A 129 10.99 -6.95 15.39
N TYR A 130 11.56 -8.08 14.96
CA TYR A 130 12.87 -8.52 15.46
C TYR A 130 14.06 -7.96 14.69
N LEU A 131 13.95 -7.74 13.37
CA LEU A 131 15.09 -7.33 12.57
C LEU A 131 15.17 -5.82 12.40
N LEU A 132 14.03 -5.15 12.29
CA LEU A 132 13.94 -3.71 12.05
C LEU A 132 13.55 -2.90 13.30
N ASP A 133 13.18 -3.57 14.40
CA ASP A 133 12.81 -2.96 15.69
C ASP A 133 11.69 -1.90 15.53
N VAL A 134 10.74 -2.19 14.64
CA VAL A 134 9.61 -1.31 14.33
C VAL A 134 8.43 -1.68 15.22
N PRO A 135 7.86 -0.74 16.00
CA PRO A 135 6.68 -1.04 16.82
C PRO A 135 5.49 -1.33 15.92
N LEU A 136 4.97 -2.55 15.98
CA LEU A 136 3.80 -2.98 15.22
C LEU A 136 2.58 -3.10 16.14
N PRO A 137 1.37 -2.72 15.68
CA PRO A 137 0.17 -2.91 16.47
C PRO A 137 -0.10 -4.41 16.62
N LEU A 138 -0.19 -4.86 17.87
CA LEU A 138 -0.58 -6.23 18.19
C LEU A 138 -2.10 -6.39 18.14
N GLY A 139 -2.85 -5.29 18.28
CA GLY A 139 -4.31 -5.24 18.15
C GLY A 139 -4.98 -6.16 19.15
N LEU A 140 -5.76 -7.14 18.67
CA LEU A 140 -6.43 -8.12 19.54
C LEU A 140 -5.48 -8.92 20.44
N PHE A 141 -4.19 -9.03 20.10
CA PHE A 141 -3.23 -9.75 20.93
C PHE A 141 -2.79 -8.94 22.17
N GLU A 142 -2.89 -7.60 22.17
CA GLU A 142 -2.67 -6.81 23.39
C GLU A 142 -3.65 -7.21 24.49
N ALA A 143 -4.91 -7.49 24.14
CA ALA A 143 -5.94 -7.92 25.08
C ALA A 143 -5.65 -9.27 25.77
N PHE A 144 -4.76 -10.12 25.20
CA PHE A 144 -4.35 -11.40 25.79
C PHE A 144 -3.01 -11.34 26.54
N VAL A 145 -2.22 -10.28 26.33
CA VAL A 145 -0.91 -10.10 26.99
C VAL A 145 -1.04 -9.33 28.31
N GLU A 146 -2.07 -8.48 28.46
CA GLU A 146 -2.36 -7.76 29.71
C GLU A 146 -3.22 -8.55 30.72
N SER A 147 -3.60 -9.81 30.41
CA SER A 147 -4.38 -10.71 31.29
C SER A 147 -3.54 -11.82 31.91
#